data_AF-A0A2N5V3W7-F1
#
_entry.id   AF-A0A2N5V3W7-F1
#
_cell.length_a   1.000
_cell.length_b   1.000
_cell.length_c   1.000
_cell.angle_alpha   90.00
_cell.angle_beta   90.00
_cell.angle_gamma   90.00
#
_symmetry.space_group_name_H-M   'P 1'
#
loop_
_entity.id
_entity.type
_entity.pdbx_description
1 polymer ?
#
loop_
_entity_poly.entity_id
_entity_poly.type
_entity_poly.pdbx_seq_one_letter_code
_entity_poly.pdbx_strand_id
1 'polypeptide(L)'
;MATNHSLWGIIRQFPSPSALRPAYRFLRFSSQPIHHAENEPKKPMSLSNLVEKEVKATPLSSLPTFGSQWGKFFSDGSRRLSFNPSQVLKPSDLQLENLIHPADRENRKPRPVVRRAPTKKEVQLTDPFLYYNINILREPYNPDLLANFITPLGRIKKRALTGLSKGNQKKVAKAIRRARCMGFLPYFGKPLERYSEDHQQRRDGPGVDLPPFAR
;
A
#
# COMPACT_ATOMS: atom_id res chain seq x y z
N MET A 1 -6.21 -44.47 54.18
CA MET A 1 -6.09 -45.82 53.59
C MET A 1 -5.22 -45.70 52.34
N ALA A 2 -4.25 -46.62 52.22
CA ALA A 2 -3.25 -46.81 51.15
C ALA A 2 -2.20 -45.67 50.98
N THR A 3 -0.99 -45.73 51.56
CA THR A 3 0.17 -46.65 51.41
C THR A 3 1.02 -46.45 50.15
N ASN A 4 2.23 -45.92 50.38
CA ASN A 4 3.54 -46.41 49.92
C ASN A 4 3.87 -46.28 48.40
N HIS A 5 5.12 -46.15 47.93
CA HIS A 5 6.42 -46.54 48.45
C HIS A 5 7.53 -45.57 47.96
N SER A 6 8.53 -45.45 48.82
CA SER A 6 9.89 -44.94 48.66
C SER A 6 10.81 -45.84 47.81
N LEU A 7 11.99 -45.29 47.48
CA LEU A 7 13.34 -45.90 47.29
C LEU A 7 13.98 -45.50 45.95
N TRP A 8 15.03 -44.66 45.92
CA TRP A 8 16.45 -44.85 46.27
C TRP A 8 17.33 -45.45 45.15
N GLY A 9 18.38 -44.68 44.81
CA GLY A 9 19.68 -45.16 44.33
C GLY A 9 19.85 -45.36 42.82
N ILE A 10 21.04 -45.25 42.20
CA ILE A 10 22.42 -45.10 42.66
C ILE A 10 23.30 -44.86 41.40
N ILE A 11 24.19 -43.86 41.45
CA ILE A 11 25.62 -43.81 41.03
C ILE A 11 26.05 -44.36 39.64
N ARG A 12 26.74 -43.55 38.80
CA ARG A 12 28.18 -43.67 38.41
C ARG A 12 28.67 -42.72 37.29
N GLN A 13 29.77 -42.03 37.62
CA GLN A 13 30.97 -41.63 36.84
C GLN A 13 30.93 -40.85 35.49
N PHE A 14 31.56 -39.65 35.55
CA PHE A 14 32.49 -38.91 34.65
C PHE A 14 33.22 -39.69 33.51
N PRO A 15 33.76 -39.04 32.41
CA PRO A 15 34.64 -37.84 32.47
C PRO A 15 34.63 -36.80 31.32
N SER A 16 35.34 -35.69 31.58
CA SER A 16 35.83 -34.58 30.72
C SER A 16 36.78 -35.04 29.57
N PRO A 17 37.34 -34.22 28.62
CA PRO A 17 37.84 -32.84 28.79
C PRO A 17 37.77 -31.90 27.55
N SER A 18 38.38 -30.71 27.72
CA SER A 18 39.06 -29.89 26.70
C SER A 18 38.29 -28.76 26.01
N ALA A 19 38.51 -27.54 26.50
CA ALA A 19 38.75 -26.39 25.64
C ALA A 19 39.53 -25.32 26.44
N LEU A 20 40.78 -25.14 26.06
CA LEU A 20 41.72 -24.15 26.55
C LEU A 20 41.29 -22.73 26.14
N ARG A 21 41.37 -21.77 27.08
CA ARG A 21 41.44 -20.33 26.78
C ARG A 21 42.84 -20.00 26.22
N PRO A 22 42.98 -18.93 25.43
CA PRO A 22 43.60 -17.71 25.95
C PRO A 22 42.98 -16.45 25.29
N ALA A 23 43.28 -15.20 25.62
CA ALA A 23 43.89 -14.52 26.74
C ALA A 23 43.40 -13.08 26.62
N TYR A 24 43.19 -12.44 27.76
CA TYR A 24 42.77 -11.06 27.89
C TYR A 24 43.94 -10.15 27.54
N ARG A 25 43.72 -9.15 26.68
CA ARG A 25 44.65 -8.05 26.49
C ARG A 25 44.07 -6.81 27.18
N PHE A 26 44.69 -6.47 28.30
CA PHE A 26 44.52 -5.23 29.02
C PHE A 26 45.04 -4.02 28.22
N LEU A 27 44.72 -2.84 28.75
CA LEU A 27 45.24 -1.48 28.50
C LEU A 27 44.33 -0.67 27.55
N ARG A 28 43.92 0.57 27.87
CA ARG A 28 44.49 1.54 28.81
C ARG A 28 43.45 2.62 29.11
N PHE A 29 43.27 2.96 30.38
CA PHE A 29 42.63 4.20 30.82
C PHE A 29 43.52 5.36 30.37
N SER A 30 43.04 6.17 29.42
CA SER A 30 43.70 7.38 28.96
C SER A 30 42.89 8.57 29.45
N SER A 31 43.40 9.23 30.48
CA SER A 31 42.96 10.52 30.98
C SER A 31 42.91 11.56 29.84
N GLN A 32 41.75 12.15 29.61
CA GLN A 32 41.63 13.42 28.89
C GLN A 32 41.29 14.51 29.92
N PRO A 33 41.96 15.67 29.86
CA PRO A 33 41.98 16.68 30.92
C PRO A 33 40.66 17.47 31.01
N ILE A 34 40.30 17.85 32.24
CA ILE A 34 39.23 18.80 32.56
C ILE A 34 39.69 20.18 32.07
N HIS A 35 39.17 20.61 30.93
CA HIS A 35 39.27 22.01 30.54
C HIS A 35 38.26 22.81 31.36
N HIS A 36 38.78 23.60 32.30
CA HIS A 36 38.04 24.69 32.92
C HIS A 36 37.63 25.66 31.82
N ALA A 37 36.33 25.75 31.55
CA ALA A 37 35.78 26.71 30.62
C ALA A 37 35.83 28.10 31.27
N GLU A 38 36.79 28.91 30.85
CA GLU A 38 36.79 30.34 31.11
C GLU A 38 35.51 30.95 30.51
N ASN A 39 34.65 31.50 31.37
CA ASN A 39 33.45 32.21 30.96
C ASN A 39 33.85 33.57 30.40
N GLU A 40 34.14 33.62 29.10
CA GLU A 40 34.15 34.87 28.34
C GLU A 40 32.74 35.50 28.38
N PRO A 41 32.59 36.81 28.69
CA PRO A 41 31.29 37.44 28.71
C PRO A 41 30.68 37.39 27.30
N LYS A 42 29.58 36.64 27.16
CA LYS A 42 28.81 36.57 25.91
C LYS A 42 28.38 38.00 25.54
N LYS A 43 28.98 38.55 24.47
CA LYS A 43 28.52 39.81 23.85
C LYS A 43 26.99 39.72 23.66
N PRO A 44 26.22 40.76 24.01
CA PRO A 44 24.77 40.73 23.84
C PRO A 44 24.46 40.52 22.35
N MET A 45 23.88 39.37 22.01
CA MET A 45 23.51 39.07 20.64
C MET A 45 22.39 40.04 20.23
N SER A 46 22.64 40.85 19.19
CA SER A 46 21.58 41.66 18.60
C SER A 46 20.48 40.76 18.06
N LEU A 47 19.24 41.23 18.13
CA LEU A 47 18.04 40.51 17.70
C LEU A 47 18.18 39.98 16.26
N SER A 48 18.91 40.70 15.41
CA SER A 48 19.27 40.28 14.04
C SER A 48 20.01 38.93 13.99
N ASN A 49 21.01 38.73 14.85
CA ASN A 49 21.82 37.51 14.86
C ASN A 49 21.03 36.32 15.43
N LEU A 50 20.03 36.59 16.28
CA LEU A 50 19.11 35.57 16.78
C LEU A 50 18.13 35.15 15.67
N VAL A 51 17.54 36.11 14.96
CA VAL A 51 16.63 35.87 13.83
C VAL A 51 17.34 35.13 12.71
N GLU A 52 18.56 35.52 12.35
CA GLU A 52 19.33 34.82 11.31
C GLU A 52 19.70 33.38 11.72
N LYS A 53 19.96 33.15 13.01
CA LYS A 53 20.21 31.81 13.53
C LYS A 53 18.94 30.95 13.49
N GLU A 54 17.77 31.51 13.77
CA GLU A 54 16.49 30.80 13.66
C GLU A 54 16.07 30.53 12.21
N VAL A 55 16.26 31.51 11.31
CA VAL A 55 15.98 31.36 9.87
C VAL A 55 16.92 30.33 9.22
N LYS A 56 18.17 30.20 9.69
CA LYS A 56 19.07 29.11 9.26
C LYS A 56 18.78 27.77 9.93
N ALA A 57 18.28 27.76 11.17
CA ALA A 57 17.96 26.53 11.90
C ALA A 57 16.62 25.91 11.46
N THR A 58 15.70 26.71 10.92
CA THR A 58 14.45 26.26 10.34
C THR A 58 14.51 26.39 8.82
N PRO A 59 14.85 25.32 8.06
CA PRO A 59 14.78 25.41 6.61
C PRO A 59 13.34 25.78 6.24
N LEU A 60 13.16 26.84 5.45
CA LEU A 60 11.88 27.35 4.92
C LEU A 60 11.03 26.31 4.16
N SER A 61 11.47 25.06 4.10
CA SER A 61 10.80 23.91 3.52
C SER A 61 9.69 23.30 4.38
N SER A 62 9.40 23.84 5.58
CA SER A 62 8.32 23.33 6.45
C SER A 62 7.11 24.25 6.60
N LEU A 63 7.13 25.44 5.99
CA LEU A 63 5.89 26.22 5.89
C LEU A 63 4.94 25.47 4.95
N PRO A 64 3.74 25.07 5.41
CA PRO A 64 2.77 24.44 4.53
C PRO A 64 2.40 25.47 3.47
N THR A 65 2.92 25.29 2.26
CA THR A 65 2.45 26.06 1.10
C THR A 65 0.96 25.77 1.00
N PHE A 66 0.15 26.81 1.24
CA PHE A 66 -1.31 26.75 1.30
C PHE A 66 -1.97 26.33 -0.03
N GLY A 67 -1.21 25.98 -1.06
CA GLY A 67 -1.69 25.61 -2.39
C GLY A 67 -1.38 24.17 -2.78
N SER A 68 -2.42 23.45 -3.22
CA SER A 68 -2.39 22.33 -4.16
C SER A 68 -1.86 20.95 -3.73
N GLN A 69 -1.38 20.75 -2.49
CA GLN A 69 -1.05 19.41 -1.97
C GLN A 69 -1.94 18.94 -0.81
N TRP A 70 -3.05 19.63 -0.55
CA TRP A 70 -4.02 19.22 0.47
C TRP A 70 -4.47 17.78 0.21
N GLY A 71 -4.03 16.86 1.06
CA GLY A 71 -4.51 15.48 1.12
C GLY A 71 -3.53 14.37 0.74
N LYS A 72 -2.26 14.65 0.40
CA LYS A 72 -1.35 13.54 0.06
C LYS A 72 -0.46 13.07 1.20
N PHE A 73 0.12 13.96 2.01
CA PHE A 73 0.89 13.57 3.18
C PHE A 73 0.82 14.68 4.22
N PHE A 74 0.35 14.35 5.43
CA PHE A 74 0.55 15.22 6.59
C PHE A 74 2.00 15.06 7.07
N SER A 75 2.47 15.91 7.99
CA SER A 75 3.86 15.90 8.47
C SER A 75 4.30 14.56 9.09
N ASP A 76 3.34 13.73 9.50
CA ASP A 76 3.50 12.38 10.04
C ASP A 76 3.49 11.27 8.97
N GLY A 77 3.32 11.61 7.68
CA GLY A 77 3.28 10.65 6.57
C GLY A 77 2.00 9.81 6.48
N SER A 78 1.05 10.01 7.38
CA SER A 78 -0.22 9.28 7.43
C SER A 78 -1.22 9.79 6.39
N ARG A 79 -1.99 8.87 5.78
CA ARG A 79 -3.13 9.23 4.93
C ARG A 79 -4.35 9.42 5.83
N ARG A 80 -4.83 10.65 5.97
CA ARG A 80 -6.14 10.89 6.62
C ARG A 80 -7.27 10.66 5.61
N LEU A 81 -8.44 10.25 6.10
CA LEU A 81 -9.61 10.04 5.25
C LEU A 81 -10.06 11.37 4.61
N SER A 82 -10.32 11.39 3.30
CA SER A 82 -10.82 12.58 2.61
C SER A 82 -12.23 12.94 3.11
N PHE A 83 -12.45 14.21 3.44
CA PHE A 83 -13.75 14.72 3.85
C PHE A 83 -14.58 15.17 2.63
N ASN A 84 -15.84 14.76 2.55
CA ASN A 84 -16.80 15.33 1.61
C ASN A 84 -17.61 16.43 2.32
N PRO A 85 -17.81 17.62 1.71
CA PRO A 85 -18.44 18.76 2.39
C PRO A 85 -19.88 18.49 2.84
N SER A 86 -20.61 17.60 2.18
CA SER A 86 -21.98 17.22 2.51
C SER A 86 -22.07 15.98 3.41
N GLN A 87 -20.95 15.44 3.88
CA GLN A 87 -20.92 14.22 4.67
C GLN A 87 -21.34 14.50 6.10
N VAL A 88 -22.44 13.88 6.53
CA VAL A 88 -22.82 13.87 7.95
C VAL A 88 -21.87 12.97 8.71
N LEU A 89 -21.12 13.55 9.64
CA LEU A 89 -20.19 12.83 10.52
C LEU A 89 -20.84 12.53 11.85
N LYS A 90 -20.67 11.29 12.32
CA LYS A 90 -21.00 10.91 13.70
C LYS A 90 -19.84 11.29 14.61
N PRO A 91 -20.08 11.52 15.91
CA PRO A 91 -19.00 11.79 16.87
C PRO A 91 -17.95 10.66 16.90
N SER A 92 -18.36 9.42 16.63
CA SER A 92 -17.44 8.28 16.45
C SER A 92 -16.45 8.45 15.30
N ASP A 93 -16.86 9.12 14.22
CA ASP A 93 -16.05 9.23 13.00
C ASP A 93 -14.89 10.21 13.18
N LEU A 94 -14.99 11.13 14.15
CA LEU A 94 -13.97 12.10 14.53
C LEU A 94 -12.90 11.52 15.48
N GLN A 95 -13.04 10.27 15.91
CA GLN A 95 -12.03 9.61 16.74
C GLN A 95 -10.74 9.40 15.94
N LEU A 96 -9.59 9.54 16.60
CA LEU A 96 -8.28 9.45 15.96
C LEU A 96 -8.08 8.14 15.17
N GLU A 97 -8.54 7.01 15.71
CA GLU A 97 -8.49 5.71 15.02
C GLU A 97 -9.28 5.72 13.70
N ASN A 98 -10.41 6.45 13.66
CA ASN A 98 -11.30 6.49 12.51
C ASN A 98 -10.87 7.49 11.43
N LEU A 99 -10.11 8.52 11.82
CA LEU A 99 -9.53 9.50 10.90
C LEU A 99 -8.34 8.95 10.10
N ILE A 100 -7.66 7.91 10.61
CA ILE A 100 -6.55 7.24 9.93
C ILE A 100 -7.10 6.29 8.85
N HIS A 101 -6.54 6.40 7.64
CA HIS A 101 -6.89 5.53 6.52
C HIS A 101 -6.70 4.05 6.91
N PRO A 102 -7.63 3.14 6.57
CA PRO A 102 -7.59 1.76 7.03
C PRO A 102 -6.31 0.99 6.66
N ALA A 103 -5.60 1.41 5.61
CA ALA A 103 -4.31 0.82 5.24
C ALA A 103 -3.16 1.16 6.21
N ASP A 104 -3.27 2.27 6.95
CA ASP A 104 -2.22 2.79 7.83
C ASP A 104 -2.49 2.43 9.31
N ARG A 105 -3.57 1.69 9.59
CA ARG A 105 -3.92 1.25 10.96
C ARG A 105 -3.01 0.11 11.40
N GLU A 106 -1.96 0.43 12.15
CA GLU A 106 -0.94 -0.51 12.66
C GLU A 106 -1.53 -1.77 13.34
N ASN A 107 -2.60 -1.60 14.12
CA ASN A 107 -3.19 -2.67 14.93
C ASN A 107 -4.15 -3.60 14.17
N ARG A 108 -4.45 -3.33 12.89
CA ARG A 108 -5.31 -4.20 12.08
C ARG A 108 -4.53 -4.69 10.87
N LYS A 109 -3.80 -5.81 11.02
CA LYS A 109 -3.44 -6.62 9.85
C LYS A 109 -4.74 -6.93 9.12
N PRO A 110 -4.98 -6.44 7.89
CA PRO A 110 -6.25 -6.68 7.24
C PRO A 110 -6.40 -8.19 7.06
N ARG A 111 -7.45 -8.78 7.67
CA ARG A 111 -7.78 -10.18 7.39
C ARG A 111 -7.89 -10.30 5.86
N PRO A 112 -7.30 -11.32 5.22
CA PRO A 112 -7.45 -11.50 3.78
C PRO A 112 -8.93 -11.48 3.45
N VAL A 113 -9.37 -10.46 2.71
CA VAL A 113 -10.78 -10.28 2.37
C VAL A 113 -11.11 -11.38 1.38
N VAL A 114 -11.70 -12.47 1.88
CA VAL A 114 -12.29 -13.49 1.03
C VAL A 114 -13.48 -12.84 0.34
N ARG A 115 -13.28 -12.45 -0.91
CA ARG A 115 -14.33 -11.80 -1.69
C ARG A 115 -15.46 -12.80 -1.90
N ARG A 116 -16.61 -12.52 -1.29
CA ARG A 116 -17.86 -13.27 -1.51
C ARG A 116 -18.48 -12.86 -2.84
N ALA A 117 -19.32 -13.73 -3.40
CA ALA A 117 -20.13 -13.33 -4.55
C ALA A 117 -21.22 -12.36 -4.09
N PRO A 118 -21.54 -11.31 -4.87
CA PRO A 118 -22.44 -10.25 -4.40
C PRO A 118 -23.89 -10.73 -4.31
N THR A 119 -24.60 -10.17 -3.33
CA THR A 119 -26.04 -10.35 -3.10
C THR A 119 -26.85 -9.60 -4.18
N LYS A 120 -28.12 -9.98 -4.40
CA LYS A 120 -28.98 -9.37 -5.43
C LYS A 120 -29.09 -7.84 -5.31
N LYS A 121 -29.19 -7.30 -4.09
CA LYS A 121 -29.24 -5.85 -3.83
C LYS A 121 -27.93 -5.16 -4.22
N GLU A 122 -26.79 -5.74 -3.82
CA GLU A 122 -25.45 -5.24 -4.18
C GLU A 122 -25.25 -5.26 -5.70
N VAL A 123 -25.70 -6.32 -6.37
CA VAL A 123 -25.60 -6.48 -7.83
C VAL A 123 -26.25 -5.33 -8.60
N GLN A 124 -27.34 -4.75 -8.11
CA GLN A 124 -27.98 -3.60 -8.79
C GLN A 124 -27.08 -2.37 -8.82
N LEU A 125 -26.19 -2.22 -7.83
CA LEU A 125 -25.22 -1.12 -7.73
C LEU A 125 -23.90 -1.47 -8.42
N THR A 126 -23.49 -2.75 -8.39
CA THR A 126 -22.17 -3.16 -8.88
C THR A 126 -22.14 -3.62 -10.34
N ASP A 127 -23.25 -4.05 -10.92
CA ASP A 127 -23.31 -4.58 -12.29
C ASP A 127 -23.64 -3.47 -13.31
N PRO A 128 -22.66 -2.98 -14.09
CA PRO A 128 -22.90 -1.92 -15.07
C PRO A 128 -23.82 -2.38 -16.21
N PHE A 129 -23.83 -3.67 -16.56
CA PHE A 129 -24.66 -4.17 -17.66
C PHE A 129 -26.15 -4.16 -17.30
N LEU A 130 -26.47 -4.34 -16.02
CA LEU A 130 -27.84 -4.16 -15.53
C LEU A 130 -28.23 -2.70 -15.52
N TYR A 131 -27.34 -1.82 -15.02
CA TYR A 131 -27.61 -0.39 -14.91
C TYR A 131 -27.84 0.26 -16.27
N TYR A 132 -26.95 0.02 -17.24
CA TYR A 132 -27.06 0.57 -18.59
C TYR A 132 -27.96 -0.26 -19.52
N ASN A 133 -28.49 -1.40 -19.05
CA ASN A 133 -29.28 -2.33 -19.85
C ASN A 133 -28.59 -2.80 -21.16
N ILE A 134 -27.27 -3.02 -21.10
CA ILE A 134 -26.45 -3.41 -22.24
C ILE A 134 -26.30 -4.93 -22.29
N ASN A 135 -26.44 -5.52 -23.49
CA ASN A 135 -26.21 -6.94 -23.69
C ASN A 135 -24.81 -7.23 -24.27
N ILE A 136 -23.87 -7.55 -23.38
CA ILE A 136 -22.47 -7.86 -23.73
C ILE A 136 -22.29 -8.99 -24.76
N LEU A 137 -23.29 -9.88 -24.95
CA LEU A 137 -23.18 -10.93 -25.98
C LEU A 137 -23.09 -10.36 -27.39
N ARG A 138 -23.57 -9.13 -27.61
CA ARG A 138 -23.54 -8.43 -28.90
C ARG A 138 -22.22 -7.69 -29.15
N GLU A 139 -21.35 -7.60 -28.14
CA GLU A 139 -20.12 -6.81 -28.19
C GLU A 139 -18.84 -7.66 -28.02
N PRO A 140 -18.63 -8.76 -28.79
CA PRO A 140 -17.36 -9.48 -28.74
C PRO A 140 -16.20 -8.71 -29.38
N TYR A 141 -16.51 -7.66 -30.16
CA TYR A 141 -15.56 -6.85 -30.93
C TYR A 141 -14.89 -5.74 -30.11
N ASN A 142 -15.35 -5.49 -28.87
CA ASN A 142 -14.79 -4.48 -27.99
C ASN A 142 -13.85 -5.15 -26.96
N PRO A 143 -12.54 -5.30 -27.27
CA PRO A 143 -11.61 -5.96 -26.37
C PRO A 143 -11.38 -5.16 -25.09
N ASP A 144 -11.47 -3.83 -25.13
CA ASP A 144 -11.21 -2.96 -23.98
C ASP A 144 -12.25 -3.17 -22.88
N LEU A 145 -13.52 -3.27 -23.28
CA LEU A 145 -14.61 -3.63 -22.37
C LEU A 145 -14.41 -5.02 -21.75
N LEU A 146 -14.00 -6.00 -22.56
CA LEU A 146 -13.81 -7.39 -22.11
C LEU A 146 -12.55 -7.57 -21.25
N ALA A 147 -11.50 -6.79 -21.50
CA ALA A 147 -10.23 -6.82 -20.78
C ALA A 147 -10.39 -6.57 -19.28
N ASN A 148 -11.36 -5.73 -18.91
CA ASN A 148 -11.72 -5.44 -17.52
C ASN A 148 -12.17 -6.69 -16.74
N PHE A 149 -12.72 -7.71 -17.42
CA PHE A 149 -13.22 -8.94 -16.81
C PHE A 149 -12.23 -10.10 -16.83
N ILE A 150 -10.98 -9.84 -17.22
CA ILE A 150 -9.91 -10.83 -17.30
C ILE A 150 -8.80 -10.49 -16.29
N THR A 151 -8.08 -11.48 -15.78
CA THR A 151 -6.91 -11.28 -14.92
C THR A 151 -5.69 -10.92 -15.76
N PRO A 152 -4.63 -10.31 -15.18
CA PRO A 152 -3.39 -10.03 -15.92
C PRO A 152 -2.81 -11.23 -16.69
N LEU A 153 -3.08 -12.45 -16.24
CA LEU A 153 -2.65 -13.69 -16.89
C LEU A 153 -3.55 -14.16 -18.05
N GLY A 154 -4.66 -13.49 -18.33
CA GLY A 154 -5.61 -13.92 -19.34
C GLY A 154 -6.70 -14.88 -18.82
N ARG A 155 -6.89 -15.05 -17.50
CA ARG A 155 -7.99 -15.90 -16.97
C ARG A 155 -9.26 -15.07 -16.78
N ILE A 156 -10.43 -15.63 -17.06
CA ILE A 156 -11.71 -14.94 -16.80
C ILE A 156 -11.87 -14.78 -15.28
N LYS A 157 -12.11 -13.55 -14.81
CA LYS A 157 -12.28 -13.26 -13.38
C LYS A 157 -13.51 -14.00 -12.83
N LYS A 158 -13.39 -14.53 -11.60
CA LYS A 158 -14.53 -15.14 -10.86
C LYS A 158 -15.58 -14.06 -10.55
N ARG A 159 -16.85 -14.47 -10.39
CA ARG A 159 -17.98 -13.57 -10.06
C ARG A 159 -17.73 -12.69 -8.84
N ALA A 160 -17.06 -13.24 -7.81
CA ALA A 160 -16.70 -12.49 -6.60
C ALA A 160 -15.73 -11.33 -6.85
N LEU A 161 -14.96 -11.38 -7.94
CA LEU A 161 -14.06 -10.29 -8.34
C LEU A 161 -14.76 -9.30 -9.27
N THR A 162 -15.65 -9.78 -10.14
CA THR A 162 -16.32 -8.93 -11.15
C THR A 162 -17.53 -8.18 -10.60
N GLY A 163 -18.19 -8.66 -9.55
CA GLY A 163 -19.36 -7.99 -8.99
C GLY A 163 -20.65 -8.15 -9.82
N LEU A 164 -20.65 -8.97 -10.87
CA LEU A 164 -21.78 -9.06 -11.80
C LEU A 164 -22.91 -9.98 -11.32
N SER A 165 -24.09 -9.83 -11.92
CA SER A 165 -25.15 -10.83 -11.84
C SER A 165 -24.71 -12.19 -12.40
N LYS A 166 -25.27 -13.29 -11.87
CA LYS A 166 -24.94 -14.66 -12.34
C LYS A 166 -25.23 -14.82 -13.85
N GLY A 167 -26.31 -14.22 -14.33
CA GLY A 167 -26.67 -14.23 -15.76
C GLY A 167 -25.67 -13.46 -16.61
N ASN A 168 -25.34 -12.23 -16.22
CA ASN A 168 -24.41 -11.38 -16.94
C ASN A 168 -22.99 -11.94 -16.93
N GLN A 169 -22.53 -12.53 -15.81
CA GLN A 169 -21.25 -13.22 -15.76
C GLN A 169 -21.13 -14.34 -16.80
N LYS A 170 -22.19 -15.13 -17.02
CA LYS A 170 -22.21 -16.17 -18.08
C LYS A 170 -22.13 -15.55 -19.48
N LYS A 171 -22.85 -14.45 -19.70
CA LYS A 171 -22.83 -13.69 -20.96
C LYS A 171 -21.44 -13.12 -21.24
N VAL A 172 -20.82 -12.47 -20.27
CA VAL A 172 -19.43 -11.96 -20.34
C VAL A 172 -18.47 -13.09 -20.70
N ALA A 173 -18.56 -14.23 -20.01
CA ALA A 173 -17.68 -15.36 -20.28
C ALA A 173 -17.86 -15.91 -21.71
N LYS A 174 -19.08 -15.90 -22.25
CA LYS A 174 -19.35 -16.30 -23.64
C LYS A 174 -18.81 -15.26 -24.64
N ALA A 175 -18.99 -13.97 -24.37
CA ALA A 175 -18.43 -12.89 -25.19
C ALA A 175 -16.89 -12.96 -25.24
N ILE A 176 -16.22 -13.15 -24.11
CA ILE A 176 -14.76 -13.34 -24.04
C ILE A 176 -14.32 -14.54 -24.87
N ARG A 177 -15.00 -15.68 -24.76
CA ARG A 177 -14.65 -16.87 -25.56
C ARG A 177 -14.81 -16.60 -27.07
N ARG A 178 -15.86 -15.89 -27.48
CA ARG A 178 -16.04 -15.48 -28.89
C ARG A 178 -14.92 -14.54 -29.35
N ALA A 179 -14.61 -13.52 -28.56
CA ALA A 179 -13.55 -12.56 -28.85
C ALA A 179 -12.18 -13.24 -29.04
N ARG A 180 -11.88 -14.27 -28.24
CA ARG A 180 -10.67 -15.09 -28.40
C ARG A 180 -10.65 -15.90 -29.68
N CYS A 181 -11.76 -16.57 -30.02
CA CYS A 181 -11.87 -17.30 -31.29
C CYS A 181 -11.74 -16.38 -32.51
N MET A 182 -12.19 -15.13 -32.39
CA MET A 182 -12.08 -14.11 -33.43
C MET A 182 -10.71 -13.41 -33.47
N GLY A 183 -9.83 -13.66 -32.50
CA GLY A 183 -8.51 -13.01 -32.42
C GLY A 183 -8.50 -11.60 -31.84
N PHE A 184 -9.62 -11.07 -31.34
CA PHE A 184 -9.68 -9.75 -30.71
C PHE A 184 -9.01 -9.71 -29.33
N LEU A 185 -8.92 -10.85 -28.65
CA LEU A 185 -8.47 -10.93 -27.27
C LEU A 185 -7.50 -12.10 -27.08
N PRO A 186 -6.37 -11.91 -26.38
CA PRO A 186 -5.41 -12.99 -26.17
C PRO A 186 -5.92 -14.06 -25.20
N TYR A 187 -5.39 -15.27 -25.34
CA TYR A 187 -5.60 -16.36 -24.38
C TYR A 187 -4.75 -16.19 -23.11
N PHE A 188 -3.53 -15.69 -23.30
CA PHE A 188 -2.54 -15.46 -22.25
C PHE A 188 -2.23 -13.97 -22.17
N GLY A 189 -2.22 -13.43 -20.95
CA GLY A 189 -2.04 -12.00 -20.75
C GLY A 189 -3.35 -11.19 -20.83
N LYS A 190 -3.31 -9.96 -20.33
CA LYS A 190 -4.31 -8.94 -20.67
C LYS A 190 -3.88 -8.24 -21.96
N PRO A 191 -4.84 -7.87 -22.84
CA PRO A 191 -4.53 -6.93 -23.90
C PRO A 191 -4.02 -5.62 -23.27
N LEU A 192 -3.09 -5.00 -23.97
CA LEU A 192 -2.53 -3.69 -23.63
C LEU A 192 -3.65 -2.66 -23.73
N GLU A 193 -3.74 -1.76 -22.76
CA GLU A 193 -4.82 -0.76 -22.70
C GLU A 193 -4.65 0.25 -23.83
N ARG A 194 -5.55 0.30 -24.80
CA ARG A 194 -5.30 1.10 -26.02
C ARG A 194 -5.09 2.60 -25.77
N TYR A 195 -5.49 3.10 -24.61
CA TYR A 195 -5.44 4.50 -24.19
C TYR A 195 -4.56 4.76 -22.97
N SER A 196 -3.74 3.81 -22.51
CA SER A 196 -2.72 4.19 -21.53
C SER A 196 -1.64 5.00 -22.26
N GLU A 197 -1.18 6.08 -21.65
CA GLU A 197 -0.16 6.97 -22.22
C GLU A 197 1.09 6.19 -22.67
N ASP A 198 1.44 5.13 -21.93
CA ASP A 198 2.53 4.19 -22.24
C ASP A 198 2.35 3.41 -23.56
N HIS A 199 1.11 3.25 -24.05
CA HIS A 199 0.77 2.51 -25.26
C HIS A 199 0.76 3.38 -26.53
N GLN A 200 0.43 4.67 -26.41
CA GLN A 200 0.58 5.61 -27.54
C GLN A 200 2.05 5.73 -27.96
N GLN A 201 2.99 5.78 -27.01
CA GLN A 201 4.43 5.80 -27.29
C GLN A 201 4.95 4.59 -28.07
N ARG A 202 4.31 3.41 -27.96
CA ARG A 202 4.75 2.20 -28.68
C ARG A 202 4.23 2.12 -30.11
N ARG A 203 3.09 2.74 -30.43
CA ARG A 203 2.54 2.78 -31.79
C ARG A 203 3.33 3.73 -32.70
N ASP A 204 3.77 4.84 -32.13
CA ASP A 204 4.28 5.98 -32.91
C ASP A 204 5.81 6.03 -33.00
N GLY A 205 6.50 5.05 -32.42
CA GLY A 205 7.96 5.01 -32.34
C GLY A 205 8.51 5.99 -31.29
N PRO A 206 9.73 5.75 -30.78
CA PRO A 206 10.33 6.66 -29.81
C PRO A 206 10.62 8.02 -30.46
N GLY A 207 9.97 9.08 -30.00
CA GLY A 207 10.32 10.47 -30.33
C GLY A 207 9.34 11.25 -31.22
N VAL A 208 8.13 10.74 -31.49
CA VAL A 208 7.13 11.49 -32.27
C VAL A 208 6.08 12.12 -31.33
N ASP A 209 6.34 13.36 -30.89
CA ASP A 209 5.39 14.15 -30.11
C ASP A 209 4.35 14.81 -31.04
N LEU A 210 3.31 14.06 -31.45
CA LEU A 210 2.16 14.64 -32.16
C LEU A 210 1.13 15.21 -31.17
N PRO A 211 0.56 16.42 -31.45
CA PRO A 211 -0.45 17.01 -30.60
C PRO A 211 -1.75 16.18 -30.59
N PRO A 212 -2.60 16.29 -29.55
CA PRO A 212 -3.74 15.39 -29.33
C PRO A 212 -4.77 15.30 -30.46
N PHE A 213 -4.87 16.33 -31.32
CA PHE A 213 -5.80 16.38 -32.45
C PHE A 213 -5.21 15.82 -33.75
N ALA A 214 -3.88 15.69 -33.82
CA ALA A 214 -3.16 15.12 -34.96
C ALA A 214 -2.82 13.63 -34.74
N ARG A 215 -3.38 13.04 -33.67
CA ARG A 215 -3.16 11.68 -33.18
C ARG A 215 -4.34 10.78 -33.55
#